data_AF-A0A7C5ZZK7-F1
#
_entry.id   AF-A0A7C5ZZK7-F1
#
_cell.length_a   1.000
_cell.length_b   1.000
_cell.length_c   1.000
_cell.angle_alpha   90.00
_cell.angle_beta   90.00
_cell.angle_gamma   90.00
#
_symmetry.space_group_name_H-M   'P 1'
#
loop_
_entity.id
_entity.type
_entity.pdbx_description
1 polymer ?
#
loop_
_entity_poly.entity_id
_entity_poly.type
_entity_poly.pdbx_seq_one_letter_code
_entity_poly.pdbx_strand_id
1 'polypeptide(L)'
;RWKSFASDPDAHYDDVVTFRAEESPPTVTWGINPGQAVPIDGRIPLLEELPEEERPVAEEALAYMGLKPGQPIKGVPNQVAFIGSCTNARLSDLREVARFLKGHKVKKGIRALVVPGSEWVAQKAEEEGIAEVFREAGFEWRNPGCSMCLAMNPDRLQGDELAASSSNRNYKGRMGSPRGRTVLMSPLMVAAAAVAGEIADAREVFGILAR
;
A
#
# COMPACT_ATOMS: atom_id res chain seq x y z
N ARG A 1 -15.28 23.80 19.92
CA ARG A 1 -16.27 22.72 20.18
C ARG A 1 -15.66 21.33 20.12
N TRP A 2 -14.96 20.89 19.07
CA TRP A 2 -14.33 19.53 19.05
C TRP A 2 -13.41 19.19 20.23
N LYS A 3 -12.60 20.15 20.69
CA LYS A 3 -11.73 19.96 21.86
C LYS A 3 -12.48 19.69 23.17
N SER A 4 -13.80 19.92 23.25
CA SER A 4 -14.60 19.65 24.46
C SER A 4 -15.05 18.19 24.59
N PHE A 5 -14.69 17.32 23.64
CA PHE A 5 -14.97 15.88 23.69
C PHE A 5 -13.70 15.06 23.90
N ALA A 6 -12.57 15.70 24.22
CA ALA A 6 -11.34 14.99 24.55
C ALA A 6 -11.54 14.21 25.87
N SER A 7 -10.94 13.03 25.97
CA SER A 7 -10.86 12.29 27.23
C SER A 7 -10.17 13.14 28.30
N ASP A 8 -10.64 13.01 29.54
CA ASP A 8 -9.99 13.66 30.67
C ASP A 8 -8.57 13.09 30.89
N PRO A 9 -7.62 13.88 31.41
CA PRO A 9 -6.24 13.41 31.64
C PRO A 9 -6.11 12.20 32.57
N ASP A 10 -7.12 11.91 33.37
CA ASP A 10 -7.21 10.81 34.33
C ASP A 10 -8.15 9.68 33.87
N ALA A 11 -8.49 9.64 32.59
CA ALA A 11 -9.28 8.55 32.01
C ALA A 11 -8.58 7.19 32.20
N HIS A 12 -9.35 6.20 32.65
CA HIS A 12 -8.89 4.82 32.79
C HIS A 12 -9.15 4.01 31.52
N TYR A 13 -8.23 3.11 31.20
CA TYR A 13 -8.28 2.21 30.05
C TYR A 13 -8.01 0.77 30.53
N ASP A 14 -8.64 -0.22 29.89
CA ASP A 14 -8.43 -1.65 30.23
C ASP A 14 -6.98 -2.08 29.95
N ASP A 15 -6.42 -1.61 28.82
CA ASP A 15 -5.04 -1.86 28.40
C ASP A 15 -4.41 -0.57 27.84
N VAL A 16 -3.11 -0.39 28.10
CA VAL A 16 -2.31 0.72 27.57
C VAL A 16 -1.04 0.18 26.92
N VAL A 17 -0.92 0.38 25.61
CA VAL A 17 0.26 -0.01 24.82
C VAL A 17 0.87 1.24 24.20
N THR A 18 2.18 1.44 24.39
CA THR A 18 2.91 2.61 23.89
C THR A 18 3.83 2.19 22.75
N PHE A 19 3.74 2.91 21.62
CA PHE A 19 4.60 2.71 20.46
C PHE A 19 5.42 3.97 20.19
N ARG A 20 6.70 3.78 19.85
CA ARG A 20 7.59 4.86 19.40
C ARG A 20 7.54 4.92 17.88
N ALA A 21 7.07 6.04 17.34
CA ALA A 21 6.86 6.19 15.90
C ALA A 21 8.17 6.05 15.11
N GLU A 22 9.28 6.48 15.69
CA GLU A 22 10.63 6.36 15.12
C GLU A 22 11.12 4.91 15.01
N GLU A 23 10.54 3.97 15.75
CA GLU A 23 10.88 2.55 15.70
C GLU A 23 10.06 1.79 14.63
N SER A 24 9.13 2.48 13.94
CA SER A 24 8.29 1.90 12.88
C SER A 24 8.90 2.11 11.50
N PRO A 25 9.56 1.10 10.89
CA PRO A 25 10.04 1.20 9.52
C PRO A 25 8.89 1.17 8.50
N PRO A 26 9.14 1.55 7.23
CA PRO A 26 8.20 1.25 6.15
C PRO A 26 7.84 -0.23 6.15
N THR A 27 6.55 -0.52 6.11
CA THR A 27 6.00 -1.86 6.32
C THR A 27 5.16 -2.28 5.12
N VAL A 28 5.16 -3.57 4.84
CA VAL A 28 4.40 -4.18 3.75
C VAL A 28 3.77 -5.49 4.21
N THR A 29 2.52 -5.76 3.79
CA THR A 29 1.90 -7.06 4.05
C THR A 29 2.49 -8.13 3.13
N TRP A 30 2.72 -9.34 3.65
CA TRP A 30 3.11 -10.49 2.85
C TRP A 30 1.97 -11.50 2.64
N GLY A 31 0.92 -11.45 3.46
CA GLY A 31 -0.14 -12.45 3.47
C GLY A 31 -1.50 -11.98 2.92
N ILE A 32 -2.57 -12.60 3.43
CA ILE A 32 -3.97 -12.42 3.00
C ILE A 32 -4.83 -11.67 4.02
N ASN A 33 -4.21 -11.10 5.05
CA ASN A 33 -4.85 -10.16 5.96
C ASN A 33 -3.85 -9.06 6.38
N PRO A 34 -4.32 -7.93 6.93
CA PRO A 34 -3.45 -6.81 7.29
C PRO A 34 -2.46 -7.09 8.42
N GLY A 35 -2.72 -8.08 9.29
CA GLY A 35 -1.83 -8.46 10.39
C GLY A 35 -0.58 -9.23 9.91
N GLN A 36 -0.65 -9.84 8.74
CA GLN A 36 0.48 -10.53 8.12
C GLN A 36 1.40 -9.53 7.41
N ALA A 37 2.18 -8.78 8.18
CA ALA A 37 3.06 -7.72 7.72
C ALA A 37 4.49 -7.82 8.26
N VAL A 38 5.43 -7.27 7.50
CA VAL A 38 6.86 -7.21 7.85
C VAL A 38 7.45 -5.85 7.46
N PRO A 39 8.53 -5.41 8.11
CA PRO A 39 9.37 -4.32 7.62
C PRO A 39 9.80 -4.57 6.17
N ILE A 40 9.96 -3.51 5.39
CA ILE A 40 10.36 -3.60 3.97
C ILE A 40 11.71 -4.27 3.76
N ASP A 41 12.64 -4.07 4.70
CA ASP A 41 13.97 -4.69 4.75
C ASP A 41 13.96 -6.07 5.44
N GLY A 42 12.79 -6.51 5.92
CA GLY A 42 12.58 -7.79 6.53
C GLY A 42 12.36 -8.93 5.54
N ARG A 43 12.21 -10.12 6.11
CA ARG A 43 11.85 -11.35 5.40
C ARG A 43 10.49 -11.85 5.85
N ILE A 44 9.87 -12.64 4.98
CA ILE A 44 8.68 -13.41 5.32
C ILE A 44 9.03 -14.37 6.47
N PRO A 45 8.20 -14.48 7.52
CA PRO A 45 8.47 -15.37 8.65
C PRO A 45 8.56 -16.83 8.19
N LEU A 46 9.36 -17.62 8.90
CA LEU A 46 9.29 -19.08 8.80
C LEU A 46 8.03 -19.57 9.52
N LEU A 47 7.48 -20.72 9.10
CA LEU A 47 6.26 -21.24 9.70
C LEU A 47 6.47 -21.62 11.17
N GLU A 48 7.64 -22.15 11.49
CA GLU A 48 8.07 -22.51 12.84
C GLU A 48 8.25 -21.29 13.78
N GLU A 49 8.41 -20.08 13.22
CA GLU A 49 8.52 -18.83 13.99
C GLU A 49 7.15 -18.27 14.40
N LEU A 50 6.07 -18.77 13.80
CA LEU A 50 4.71 -18.31 14.08
C LEU A 50 4.06 -19.14 15.20
N PRO A 51 3.13 -18.54 15.97
CA PRO A 51 2.26 -19.26 16.90
C PRO A 51 1.57 -20.43 16.20
N GLU A 52 1.44 -21.57 16.89
CA GLU A 52 0.94 -22.82 16.29
C GLU A 52 -0.45 -22.64 15.67
N GLU A 53 -1.30 -21.84 16.31
CA GLU A 53 -2.65 -21.48 15.87
C GLU A 53 -2.68 -20.63 14.59
N GLU A 54 -1.60 -19.90 14.27
CA GLU A 54 -1.51 -19.05 13.07
C GLU A 54 -0.92 -19.78 11.87
N ARG A 55 -0.19 -20.89 12.09
CA ARG A 55 0.52 -21.63 11.02
C ARG A 55 -0.38 -22.08 9.87
N PRO A 56 -1.59 -22.63 10.11
CA PRO A 56 -2.45 -23.05 8.99
C PRO A 56 -2.86 -21.88 8.08
N VAL A 57 -3.14 -20.71 8.66
CA VAL A 57 -3.50 -19.50 7.91
C VAL A 57 -2.28 -18.92 7.20
N ALA A 58 -1.09 -19.02 7.80
CA ALA A 58 0.16 -18.60 7.17
C ALA A 58 0.52 -19.49 5.96
N GLU A 59 0.39 -20.80 6.07
CA GLU A 59 0.58 -21.75 4.95
C GLU A 59 -0.33 -21.43 3.77
N GLU A 60 -1.62 -21.21 4.05
CA GLU A 60 -2.60 -20.81 3.05
C GLU A 60 -2.22 -19.47 2.39
N ALA A 61 -1.81 -18.49 3.20
CA ALA A 61 -1.41 -17.17 2.72
C ALA A 61 -0.20 -17.26 1.77
N LEU A 62 0.82 -18.03 2.14
CA LEU A 62 2.02 -18.23 1.33
C LEU A 62 1.71 -18.90 0.00
N ALA A 63 0.88 -19.96 0.03
CA ALA A 63 0.45 -20.65 -1.17
C ALA A 63 -0.35 -19.73 -2.10
N TYR A 64 -1.28 -18.93 -1.54
CA TYR A 64 -2.07 -17.98 -2.31
C TYR A 64 -1.22 -16.86 -2.92
N MET A 65 -0.31 -16.29 -2.12
CA MET A 65 0.54 -15.18 -2.54
C MET A 65 1.68 -15.63 -3.48
N GLY A 66 1.93 -16.94 -3.57
CA GLY A 66 3.06 -17.49 -4.33
C GLY A 66 4.40 -17.09 -3.71
N LEU A 67 4.45 -17.03 -2.38
CA LEU A 67 5.62 -16.59 -1.61
C LEU A 67 6.24 -17.77 -0.85
N LYS A 68 7.54 -17.68 -0.57
CA LYS A 68 8.28 -18.69 0.18
C LYS A 68 8.60 -18.20 1.59
N PRO A 69 8.51 -19.05 2.62
CA PRO A 69 9.04 -18.73 3.94
C PRO A 69 10.50 -18.26 3.88
N GLY A 70 10.85 -17.27 4.68
CA GLY A 70 12.23 -16.79 4.81
C GLY A 70 12.75 -15.92 3.66
N GLN A 71 12.04 -15.79 2.53
CA GLN A 71 12.49 -14.92 1.44
C GLN A 71 12.26 -13.43 1.80
N PRO A 72 13.09 -12.50 1.29
CA PRO A 72 12.83 -11.07 1.38
C PRO A 72 11.51 -10.68 0.71
N ILE A 73 10.76 -9.75 1.30
CA ILE A 73 9.57 -9.19 0.65
C ILE A 73 9.95 -8.15 -0.43
N LYS A 74 11.04 -7.42 -0.19
CA LYS A 74 11.66 -6.54 -1.18
C LYS A 74 12.17 -7.38 -2.36
N GLY A 75 11.91 -6.91 -3.58
CA GLY A 75 12.24 -7.61 -4.83
C GLY A 75 11.14 -8.53 -5.35
N VAL A 76 10.03 -8.72 -4.63
CA VAL A 76 8.89 -9.48 -5.16
C VAL A 76 8.26 -8.72 -6.34
N PRO A 77 8.16 -9.31 -7.54
CA PRO A 77 7.61 -8.61 -8.70
C PRO A 77 6.11 -8.32 -8.54
N ASN A 78 5.71 -7.08 -8.85
CA ASN A 78 4.30 -6.71 -8.99
C ASN A 78 3.97 -6.43 -10.46
N GLN A 79 2.70 -6.52 -10.81
CA GLN A 79 2.20 -6.18 -12.15
C GLN A 79 1.33 -4.93 -12.10
N VAL A 80 0.75 -4.65 -10.93
CA VAL A 80 -0.15 -3.51 -10.71
C VAL A 80 0.35 -2.66 -9.55
N ALA A 81 0.21 -1.35 -9.68
CA ALA A 81 0.43 -0.38 -8.62
C ALA A 81 -0.84 0.47 -8.46
N PHE A 82 -1.39 0.54 -7.26
CA PHE A 82 -2.67 1.21 -7.00
C PHE A 82 -2.56 2.17 -5.81
N ILE A 83 -2.69 3.47 -6.08
CA ILE A 83 -2.77 4.53 -5.07
C ILE A 83 -4.23 5.00 -4.99
N GLY A 84 -4.90 4.81 -3.86
CA GLY A 84 -6.33 5.09 -3.70
C GLY A 84 -6.98 4.33 -2.53
N SER A 85 -8.21 4.62 -2.10
CA SER A 85 -9.10 5.74 -2.46
C SER A 85 -9.47 6.54 -1.20
N CYS A 86 -10.34 6.01 -0.33
CA CYS A 86 -10.77 6.74 0.87
C CYS A 86 -9.72 6.76 1.99
N THR A 87 -8.88 5.72 2.09
CA THR A 87 -7.91 5.60 3.19
C THR A 87 -6.66 6.44 2.95
N ASN A 88 -6.01 6.26 1.79
CA ASN A 88 -4.65 6.73 1.53
C ASN A 88 -4.51 7.46 0.17
N ALA A 89 -5.48 8.29 -0.17
CA ALA A 89 -5.37 9.24 -1.28
C ALA A 89 -5.96 10.61 -0.89
N ARG A 90 -5.60 11.06 0.30
CA ARG A 90 -5.82 12.44 0.75
C ARG A 90 -4.89 13.37 -0.01
N LEU A 91 -5.20 14.66 -0.03
CA LEU A 91 -4.36 15.65 -0.70
C LEU A 91 -2.91 15.66 -0.16
N SER A 92 -2.71 15.43 1.14
CA SER A 92 -1.38 15.27 1.74
C SER A 92 -0.60 14.09 1.16
N ASP A 93 -1.28 12.96 0.96
CA ASP A 93 -0.66 11.72 0.46
C ASP A 93 -0.22 11.93 -1.00
N LEU A 94 -1.09 12.53 -1.82
CA LEU A 94 -0.79 12.81 -3.23
C LEU A 94 0.33 13.84 -3.39
N ARG A 95 0.37 14.87 -2.53
CA ARG A 95 1.47 15.86 -2.47
C ARG A 95 2.80 15.19 -2.13
N GLU A 96 2.81 14.31 -1.13
CA GLU A 96 4.01 13.59 -0.73
C GLU A 96 4.52 12.73 -1.90
N VAL A 97 3.66 11.93 -2.50
CA VAL A 97 4.05 11.08 -3.65
C VAL A 97 4.56 11.94 -4.80
N ALA A 98 3.85 12.99 -5.20
CA ALA A 98 4.25 13.83 -6.32
C ALA A 98 5.61 14.51 -6.12
N ARG A 99 5.93 14.91 -4.88
CA ARG A 99 7.24 15.48 -4.54
C ARG A 99 8.39 14.57 -4.94
N PHE A 100 8.26 13.26 -4.73
CA PHE A 100 9.32 12.28 -4.99
C PHE A 100 9.20 11.62 -6.37
N LEU A 101 7.98 11.45 -6.87
CA LEU A 101 7.70 10.81 -8.14
C LEU A 101 8.14 11.67 -9.34
N LYS A 102 8.20 13.01 -9.19
CA LYS A 102 8.61 13.92 -10.26
C LYS A 102 9.95 13.51 -10.88
N GLY A 103 9.99 13.40 -12.20
CA GLY A 103 11.16 12.99 -12.97
C GLY A 103 11.35 11.47 -13.09
N HIS A 104 10.58 10.67 -12.36
CA HIS A 104 10.60 9.21 -12.49
C HIS A 104 9.52 8.72 -13.47
N LYS A 105 9.66 7.49 -13.95
CA LYS A 105 8.69 6.82 -14.83
C LYS A 105 8.35 5.45 -14.26
N VAL A 106 7.08 5.08 -14.35
CA VAL A 106 6.57 3.74 -14.10
C VAL A 106 7.30 2.76 -15.03
N LYS A 107 7.74 1.62 -14.48
CA LYS A 107 8.45 0.60 -15.27
C LYS A 107 7.55 0.06 -16.37
N LYS A 108 8.12 -0.17 -17.55
CA LYS A 108 7.42 -0.78 -18.69
C LYS A 108 6.75 -2.10 -18.26
N GLY A 109 5.45 -2.21 -18.53
CA GLY A 109 4.65 -3.40 -18.21
C GLY A 109 3.92 -3.34 -16.87
N ILE A 110 4.18 -2.33 -16.02
CA ILE A 110 3.40 -2.11 -14.81
C ILE A 110 2.17 -1.28 -15.15
N ARG A 111 0.99 -1.74 -14.71
CA ARG A 111 -0.25 -0.98 -14.75
C ARG A 111 -0.36 -0.16 -13.47
N ALA A 112 -0.22 1.16 -13.56
CA ALA A 112 -0.21 2.05 -12.41
C ALA A 112 -1.44 2.96 -12.42
N LEU A 113 -2.23 2.95 -11.33
CA LEU A 113 -3.43 3.77 -11.19
C LEU A 113 -3.35 4.65 -9.96
N VAL A 114 -3.89 5.86 -10.06
CA VAL A 114 -4.11 6.76 -8.93
C VAL A 114 -5.56 7.23 -8.91
N VAL A 115 -6.21 7.10 -7.75
CA VAL A 115 -7.62 7.40 -7.53
C VAL A 115 -7.72 8.36 -6.33
N PRO A 116 -8.00 9.65 -6.55
CA PRO A 116 -8.17 10.61 -5.46
C PRO A 116 -9.31 10.21 -4.50
N GLY A 117 -9.14 10.49 -3.21
CA GLY A 117 -10.11 10.06 -2.19
C GLY A 117 -11.46 10.79 -2.21
N SER A 118 -11.57 11.90 -2.95
CA SER A 118 -12.81 12.63 -3.17
C SER A 118 -12.67 13.59 -4.36
N GLU A 119 -13.81 14.11 -4.85
CA GLU A 119 -13.86 15.19 -5.86
C GLU A 119 -13.06 16.43 -5.44
N TRP A 120 -13.16 16.84 -4.18
CA TRP A 120 -12.40 17.98 -3.67
C TRP A 120 -10.89 17.74 -3.73
N VAL A 121 -10.44 16.53 -3.39
CA VAL A 121 -9.02 16.17 -3.47
C VAL A 121 -8.56 16.14 -4.93
N ALA A 122 -9.36 15.58 -5.85
CA ALA A 122 -9.04 15.56 -7.27
C ALA A 122 -8.86 16.98 -7.83
N GLN A 123 -9.84 17.84 -7.60
CA GLN A 123 -9.80 19.24 -8.04
C GLN A 123 -8.57 19.97 -7.50
N LYS A 124 -8.27 19.84 -6.20
CA LYS A 124 -7.08 20.48 -5.61
C LYS A 124 -5.77 19.91 -6.12
N ALA A 125 -5.69 18.59 -6.32
CA ALA A 125 -4.50 17.99 -6.91
C ALA A 125 -4.29 18.43 -8.37
N GLU A 126 -5.36 18.65 -9.12
CA GLU A 126 -5.28 19.18 -10.49
C GLU A 126 -4.86 20.64 -10.52
N GLU A 127 -5.46 21.49 -9.68
CA GLU A 127 -5.07 22.90 -9.51
C GLU A 127 -3.58 23.06 -9.14
N GLU A 128 -3.05 22.15 -8.31
CA GLU A 128 -1.64 22.14 -7.87
C GLU A 128 -0.68 21.49 -8.87
N GLY A 129 -1.17 20.99 -10.01
CA GLY A 129 -0.36 20.27 -11.00
C GLY A 129 0.12 18.90 -10.55
N ILE A 130 -0.36 18.39 -9.41
CA ILE A 130 -0.04 17.05 -8.89
C ILE A 130 -0.51 15.98 -9.86
N ALA A 131 -1.71 16.12 -10.40
CA ALA A 131 -2.26 15.18 -11.37
C ALA A 131 -1.32 15.02 -12.60
N GLU A 132 -0.67 16.10 -13.02
CA GLU A 132 0.26 16.06 -14.15
C GLU A 132 1.53 15.30 -13.82
N VAL A 133 2.08 15.45 -12.61
CA VAL A 133 3.25 14.66 -12.15
C VAL A 133 2.95 13.16 -12.24
N PHE A 134 1.76 12.73 -11.82
CA PHE A 134 1.34 11.33 -11.93
C PHE A 134 1.21 10.87 -13.39
N ARG A 135 0.56 11.68 -14.25
CA ARG A 135 0.41 11.36 -15.69
C ARG A 135 1.75 11.30 -16.39
N GLU A 136 2.62 12.26 -16.14
CA GLU A 136 3.99 12.28 -16.66
C GLU A 136 4.75 11.02 -16.23
N ALA A 137 4.61 10.58 -14.97
CA ALA A 137 5.23 9.35 -14.51
C ALA A 137 4.65 8.09 -15.18
N GLY A 138 3.46 8.16 -15.75
CA GLY A 138 2.77 7.04 -16.42
C GLY A 138 1.66 6.40 -15.58
N PHE A 139 1.19 7.07 -14.53
CA PHE A 139 -0.01 6.65 -13.80
C PHE A 139 -1.27 7.04 -14.56
N GLU A 140 -2.25 6.15 -14.57
CA GLU A 140 -3.61 6.45 -14.97
C GLU A 140 -4.30 7.26 -13.87
N TRP A 141 -4.55 8.55 -14.12
CA TRP A 141 -5.33 9.41 -13.24
C TRP A 141 -6.82 9.10 -13.39
N ARG A 142 -7.43 8.50 -12.36
CA ARG A 142 -8.84 8.09 -12.36
C ARG A 142 -9.71 9.11 -11.62
N ASN A 143 -11.00 9.10 -11.95
CA ASN A 143 -12.00 9.83 -11.20
C ASN A 143 -12.13 9.28 -9.77
N PRO A 144 -12.45 10.13 -8.78
CA PRO A 144 -12.70 9.71 -7.40
C PRO A 144 -13.74 8.59 -7.29
N GLY A 145 -13.45 7.59 -6.45
CA GLY A 145 -14.33 6.46 -6.23
C GLY A 145 -13.60 5.27 -5.60
N CYS A 146 -14.29 4.16 -5.35
CA CYS A 146 -13.65 2.98 -4.73
C CYS A 146 -12.66 2.26 -5.67
N SER A 147 -12.90 2.25 -6.99
CA SER A 147 -12.04 1.62 -8.00
C SER A 147 -11.57 0.21 -7.57
N MET A 148 -10.30 -0.15 -7.77
CA MET A 148 -9.75 -1.47 -7.44
C MET A 148 -9.83 -1.83 -5.95
N CYS A 149 -9.92 -0.85 -5.03
CA CYS A 149 -10.05 -1.11 -3.59
C CYS A 149 -11.28 -1.97 -3.26
N LEU A 150 -12.33 -1.89 -4.09
CA LEU A 150 -13.53 -2.71 -3.98
C LEU A 150 -13.84 -3.50 -5.28
N ALA A 151 -13.22 -3.12 -6.40
CA ALA A 151 -13.38 -3.74 -7.72
C ALA A 151 -14.83 -3.86 -8.21
N MET A 152 -15.64 -2.84 -7.92
CA MET A 152 -17.03 -2.71 -8.42
C MET A 152 -17.13 -2.08 -9.81
N ASN A 153 -16.00 -1.70 -10.39
CA ASN A 153 -15.89 -1.13 -11.73
C ASN A 153 -14.91 -1.99 -12.57
N PRO A 154 -14.64 -1.63 -13.83
CA PRO A 154 -13.66 -2.36 -14.65
C PRO A 154 -12.22 -2.34 -14.12
N ASP A 155 -11.89 -1.49 -13.14
CA ASP A 155 -10.59 -1.52 -12.48
C ASP A 155 -10.52 -2.73 -11.54
N ARG A 156 -9.91 -3.81 -12.03
CA ARG A 156 -9.71 -5.05 -11.29
C ARG A 156 -8.40 -5.74 -11.66
N LEU A 157 -7.90 -6.57 -10.75
CA LEU A 157 -6.82 -7.50 -11.04
C LEU A 157 -7.29 -8.53 -12.07
N GLN A 158 -6.35 -8.98 -12.90
CA GLN A 158 -6.56 -10.04 -13.89
C GLN A 158 -5.72 -11.26 -13.52
N GLY A 159 -6.29 -12.47 -13.66
CA GLY A 159 -5.56 -13.70 -13.37
C GLY A 159 -4.97 -13.71 -11.96
N ASP A 160 -3.67 -13.98 -11.87
CA ASP A 160 -2.88 -14.03 -10.65
C ASP A 160 -1.97 -12.79 -10.45
N GLU A 161 -2.28 -11.67 -11.12
CA GLU A 161 -1.56 -10.40 -10.93
C GLU A 161 -1.37 -10.05 -9.44
N LEU A 162 -0.19 -9.56 -9.10
CA LEU A 162 0.11 -8.97 -7.79
C LEU A 162 0.02 -7.44 -7.86
N ALA A 163 -0.82 -6.86 -7.01
CA ALA A 163 -0.90 -5.43 -6.78
C ALA A 163 -0.08 -5.00 -5.57
N ALA A 164 0.78 -3.99 -5.76
CA ALA A 164 1.19 -3.09 -4.69
C ALA A 164 0.08 -2.04 -4.50
N SER A 165 -0.53 -1.99 -3.32
CA SER A 165 -1.75 -1.21 -3.10
C SER A 165 -1.66 -0.36 -1.84
N SER A 166 -2.17 0.87 -1.91
CA SER A 166 -2.39 1.72 -0.74
C SER A 166 -3.80 1.58 -0.17
N SER A 167 -4.54 0.52 -0.52
CA SER A 167 -5.80 0.18 0.13
C SER A 167 -5.56 -0.29 1.58
N ASN A 168 -6.64 -0.66 2.28
CA ASN A 168 -6.57 -1.18 3.66
C ASN A 168 -7.00 -2.64 3.80
N ARG A 169 -7.22 -3.35 2.70
CA ARG A 169 -7.72 -4.74 2.67
C ARG A 169 -7.06 -5.53 1.54
N ASN A 170 -6.57 -6.71 1.86
CA ASN A 170 -5.85 -7.63 0.97
C ASN A 170 -6.33 -9.08 1.05
N TYR A 171 -7.54 -9.33 1.56
CA TYR A 171 -8.08 -10.69 1.55
C TYR A 171 -8.29 -11.20 0.12
N LYS A 172 -8.30 -12.53 -0.03
CA LYS A 172 -8.41 -13.20 -1.34
C LYS A 172 -9.61 -12.71 -2.15
N GLY A 173 -9.39 -12.32 -3.40
CA GLY A 173 -10.46 -11.83 -4.28
C GLY A 173 -10.88 -10.37 -4.05
N ARG A 174 -10.28 -9.65 -3.10
CA ARG A 174 -10.68 -8.29 -2.74
C ARG A 174 -10.68 -7.31 -3.93
N MET A 175 -9.66 -7.39 -4.78
CA MET A 175 -9.48 -6.49 -5.92
C MET A 175 -10.00 -7.11 -7.23
N GLY A 176 -11.02 -7.97 -7.14
CA GLY A 176 -11.81 -8.48 -8.25
C GLY A 176 -11.48 -9.91 -8.67
N SER A 177 -10.22 -10.21 -9.03
CA SER A 177 -9.84 -11.58 -9.40
C SER A 177 -9.73 -12.47 -8.16
N PRO A 178 -10.38 -13.65 -8.11
CA PRO A 178 -10.22 -14.61 -7.02
C PRO A 178 -8.77 -15.05 -6.78
N ARG A 179 -7.93 -15.05 -7.83
CA ARG A 179 -6.50 -15.39 -7.78
C ARG A 179 -5.59 -14.17 -7.70
N GLY A 180 -6.13 -12.96 -7.80
CA GLY A 180 -5.36 -11.72 -7.76
C GLY A 180 -4.81 -11.47 -6.36
N ARG A 181 -3.52 -11.14 -6.28
CA ARG A 181 -2.77 -11.01 -5.04
C ARG A 181 -2.59 -9.54 -4.71
N THR A 182 -2.52 -9.20 -3.42
CA THR A 182 -2.40 -7.81 -3.00
C THR A 182 -1.49 -7.70 -1.80
N VAL A 183 -0.52 -6.79 -1.89
CA VAL A 183 0.26 -6.34 -0.74
C VAL A 183 -0.11 -4.90 -0.42
N LEU A 184 -0.31 -4.60 0.85
CA LEU A 184 -0.62 -3.27 1.37
C LEU A 184 0.67 -2.56 1.77
N MET A 185 0.79 -1.29 1.40
CA MET A 185 1.88 -0.40 1.79
C MET A 185 1.46 1.06 1.68
N SER A 186 2.30 1.99 2.12
CA SER A 186 1.99 3.43 2.00
C SER A 186 1.94 3.89 0.54
N PRO A 187 1.26 5.01 0.21
CA PRO A 187 1.21 5.56 -1.14
C PRO A 187 2.59 5.77 -1.78
N LEU A 188 3.55 6.26 -0.99
CA LEU A 188 4.92 6.49 -1.45
C LEU A 188 5.65 5.17 -1.77
N MET A 189 5.42 4.12 -0.97
CA MET A 189 5.92 2.77 -1.24
C MET A 189 5.30 2.15 -2.50
N VAL A 190 4.00 2.40 -2.75
CA VAL A 190 3.36 1.97 -4.01
C VAL A 190 3.99 2.67 -5.22
N ALA A 191 4.26 3.97 -5.10
CA ALA A 191 4.94 4.72 -6.17
C ALA A 191 6.35 4.17 -6.44
N ALA A 192 7.10 3.85 -5.38
CA ALA A 192 8.41 3.20 -5.49
C ALA A 192 8.31 1.84 -6.20
N ALA A 193 7.33 1.02 -5.83
CA ALA A 193 7.10 -0.28 -6.47
C ALA A 193 6.68 -0.13 -7.95
N ALA A 194 5.94 0.92 -8.31
CA ALA A 194 5.59 1.20 -9.70
C ALA A 194 6.81 1.54 -10.57
N VAL A 195 7.75 2.31 -10.01
CA VAL A 195 9.00 2.71 -10.67
C VAL A 195 10.00 1.55 -10.76
N ALA A 196 10.12 0.75 -9.70
CA ALA A 196 11.02 -0.40 -9.65
C ALA A 196 10.48 -1.64 -10.39
N GLY A 197 9.15 -1.76 -10.48
CA GLY A 197 8.41 -2.94 -10.99
C GLY A 197 8.52 -4.17 -10.11
N GLU A 198 8.83 -3.96 -8.84
CA GLU A 198 8.87 -4.94 -7.77
C GLU A 198 8.66 -4.21 -6.45
N ILE A 199 8.33 -4.94 -5.38
CA ILE A 199 8.20 -4.36 -4.04
C ILE A 199 9.55 -3.75 -3.64
N ALA A 200 9.57 -2.44 -3.42
CA ALA A 200 10.81 -1.67 -3.23
C ALA A 200 10.66 -0.66 -2.11
N ASP A 201 11.78 -0.35 -1.45
CA ASP A 201 11.83 0.69 -0.43
C ASP A 201 11.85 2.08 -1.07
N ALA A 202 10.86 2.92 -0.76
CA ALA A 202 10.79 4.29 -1.25
C ALA A 202 12.00 5.14 -0.86
N ARG A 203 12.65 4.84 0.27
CA ARG A 203 13.87 5.54 0.70
C ARG A 203 15.02 5.30 -0.26
N GLU A 204 15.15 4.06 -0.72
CA GLU A 204 16.18 3.66 -1.68
C GLU A 204 15.86 4.19 -3.09
N VAL A 205 14.61 4.00 -3.54
CA VAL A 205 14.18 4.40 -4.90
C VAL A 205 14.25 5.92 -5.11
N PHE A 206 13.86 6.71 -4.11
CA PHE A 206 13.81 8.17 -4.23
C PHE A 206 14.93 8.91 -3.49
N GLY A 207 15.92 8.20 -2.93
CA GLY A 207 17.05 8.79 -2.21
C GLY A 207 16.64 9.58 -0.96
N ILE A 208 15.64 9.10 -0.22
CA ILE A 208 15.15 9.75 1.01
C ILE A 208 16.10 9.36 2.14
N LEU A 209 16.81 10.34 2.69
CA LEU A 209 17.65 10.13 3.88
C LEU A 209 16.76 9.64 5.03
N ALA A 210 17.09 8.49 5.61
CA ALA A 210 16.52 8.06 6.87
C ALA A 210 16.82 9.14 7.91
N ARG A 211 15.77 9.63 8.58
CA ARG A 211 15.92 10.53 9.73
C ARG A 211 16.36 9.75 10.95
#